data_AF-A0A6J1X095-F1
#
_entry.id   AF-A0A6J1X095-F1
#
_cell.length_a   1.000
_cell.length_b   1.000
_cell.length_c   1.000
_cell.angle_alpha   90.00
_cell.angle_beta   90.00
_cell.angle_gamma   90.00
#
_symmetry.space_group_name_H-M   'P 1'
#
loop_
_entity.id
_entity.type
_entity.pdbx_description
1 polymer ?
#
loop_
_entity_poly.entity_id
_entity_poly.type
_entity_poly.pdbx_seq_one_letter_code
_entity_poly.pdbx_strand_id
1 'polypeptide(L)'
;MLPNHPDDQQPLTSLASFSREQLFKEHPHRLQLVPCLLDVFVGIEMTGQSVQFEQKFNYRRPMYLVMDFLWGLEEHREAFTRLAREAEANMEAVHPPIFLRFVNLLMNDAIFLLDEALGNMAQIRTMQTAQESGAWTNLPAQEREQNLGNLSHIGMLARFDNILGRDTIRTLVRLTAHAPYVFCHPTLVERIASMLNYFLLHLVGPNKKNFKVKDMKEYEFDPASTVLDICRMYVELGNNERFCAAVSDDGRSYSPQLFTLAEAVLVRIGGGSLIGSLQDVASRVSQLAEQRQRDEEILANAPDEFLDPIMSTIMLDPVILPSSRTTVDRTTIARHLLSDQSDPFNRSPLSMDQVKSNTELKEKIQAWIAEKKQKIAQNQTSND
;
A
#
# COMPACT_ATOMS: atom_id res chain seq x y z
N MET A 1 25.20 -8.57 9.80
CA MET A 1 26.40 -9.10 9.11
C MET A 1 25.98 -9.75 7.79
N LEU A 2 25.63 -8.93 6.80
CA LEU A 2 25.51 -9.41 5.42
C LEU A 2 26.93 -9.55 4.82
N PRO A 3 27.11 -10.33 3.75
CA PRO A 3 28.42 -10.52 3.12
C PRO A 3 29.09 -9.23 2.64
N ASN A 4 28.30 -8.19 2.30
CA ASN A 4 28.75 -6.84 1.93
C ASN A 4 27.68 -5.82 2.35
N HIS A 5 27.70 -5.35 3.60
CA HIS A 5 26.73 -4.34 4.03
C HIS A 5 27.16 -2.95 3.50
N PRO A 6 26.29 -2.16 2.86
CA PRO A 6 26.66 -0.86 2.28
C PRO A 6 27.17 0.15 3.34
N ASP A 7 26.76 0.00 4.60
CA ASP A 7 27.25 0.81 5.72
C ASP A 7 28.47 0.23 6.45
N ASP A 8 29.08 -0.88 5.99
CA ASP A 8 30.30 -1.40 6.62
C ASP A 8 31.46 -0.42 6.37
N GLN A 9 32.01 0.15 7.45
CA GLN A 9 33.11 1.15 7.39
C GLN A 9 34.39 0.61 6.73
N GLN A 10 34.54 -0.71 6.64
CA GLN A 10 35.61 -1.37 5.91
C GLN A 10 35.03 -2.56 5.12
N PRO A 11 35.31 -2.68 3.81
CA PRO A 11 34.91 -3.83 3.02
C PRO A 11 35.49 -5.11 3.64
N LEU A 12 34.66 -6.13 3.82
CA LEU A 12 35.15 -7.45 4.21
C LEU A 12 36.14 -7.97 3.16
N THR A 13 37.14 -8.73 3.61
CA THR A 13 38.00 -9.44 2.65
C THR A 13 37.13 -10.37 1.80
N SER A 14 37.48 -10.53 0.51
CA SER A 14 36.71 -11.39 -0.43
C SER A 14 36.44 -12.79 0.15
N LEU A 15 37.39 -13.34 0.91
CA LEU A 15 37.29 -14.66 1.54
C LEU A 15 36.31 -14.69 2.74
N ALA A 16 36.24 -13.60 3.51
CA ALA A 16 35.28 -13.47 4.61
C ALA A 16 33.85 -13.21 4.09
N SER A 17 33.72 -12.39 3.04
CA SER A 17 32.45 -12.17 2.34
C SER A 17 31.92 -13.48 1.75
N PHE A 18 32.76 -14.24 1.04
CA PHE A 18 32.42 -15.55 0.49
C PHE A 18 31.99 -16.55 1.58
N SER A 19 32.77 -16.67 2.66
CA SER A 19 32.43 -17.57 3.77
C SER A 19 31.08 -17.22 4.42
N ARG A 20 30.75 -15.93 4.55
CA ARG A 20 29.44 -15.49 5.07
C ARG A 20 28.32 -15.79 4.09
N GLU A 21 28.52 -15.58 2.80
CA GLU A 21 27.53 -15.90 1.77
C GLU A 21 27.18 -17.39 1.76
N GLN A 22 28.16 -18.27 1.99
CA GLN A 22 27.91 -19.71 2.07
C GLN A 22 26.96 -20.10 3.21
N LEU A 23 26.90 -19.34 4.31
CA LEU A 23 25.91 -19.60 5.36
C LEU A 23 24.47 -19.47 4.85
N PHE A 24 24.23 -18.56 3.89
CA PHE A 24 22.90 -18.37 3.30
C PHE A 24 22.59 -19.40 2.20
N LYS A 25 23.59 -20.10 1.67
CA LYS A 25 23.44 -21.07 0.57
C LYS A 25 23.54 -22.53 1.02
N GLU A 26 24.32 -22.83 2.05
CA GLU A 26 24.66 -24.20 2.42
C GLU A 26 24.15 -24.60 3.81
N HIS A 27 23.85 -23.64 4.69
CA HIS A 27 23.42 -23.96 6.05
C HIS A 27 22.13 -24.82 6.04
N PRO A 28 22.01 -25.87 6.88
CA PRO A 28 20.86 -26.79 6.86
C PRO A 28 19.51 -26.10 7.08
N HIS A 29 19.49 -25.02 7.86
CA HIS A 29 18.28 -24.26 8.19
C HIS A 29 18.10 -22.99 7.35
N ARG A 30 18.88 -22.78 6.28
CA ARG A 30 18.83 -21.54 5.49
C ARG A 30 17.42 -21.17 5.01
N LEU A 31 16.58 -22.14 4.65
CA LEU A 31 15.22 -21.90 4.15
C LEU A 31 14.25 -21.40 5.23
N GLN A 32 14.63 -21.47 6.52
CA GLN A 32 13.85 -20.90 7.62
C GLN A 32 14.06 -19.38 7.76
N LEU A 33 15.09 -18.81 7.10
CA LEU A 33 15.41 -17.39 7.22
C LEU A 33 14.26 -16.49 6.79
N VAL A 34 13.63 -16.76 5.63
CA VAL A 34 12.50 -15.96 5.15
C VAL A 34 11.29 -16.04 6.09
N PRO A 35 10.78 -17.23 6.47
CA PRO A 35 9.71 -17.34 7.47
C PRO A 35 10.02 -16.61 8.78
N CYS A 36 11.21 -16.82 9.36
CA CYS A 36 11.60 -16.18 10.62
C CYS A 36 11.71 -14.67 10.48
N LEU A 37 12.22 -14.16 9.36
CA LEU A 37 12.33 -12.73 9.09
C LEU A 37 10.94 -12.08 9.03
N LEU A 38 10.00 -12.71 8.32
CA LEU A 38 8.62 -12.21 8.29
C LEU A 38 7.94 -12.31 9.66
N ASP A 39 8.27 -13.33 10.46
CA ASP A 39 7.65 -13.55 11.77
C ASP A 39 8.07 -12.47 12.75
N VAL A 40 9.36 -12.13 12.75
CA VAL A 40 9.88 -10.99 13.50
C VAL A 40 9.26 -9.68 13.01
N PHE A 41 9.13 -9.49 11.70
CA PHE A 41 8.60 -8.24 11.13
C PHE A 41 7.18 -7.97 11.60
N VAL A 42 6.38 -9.03 11.60
CA VAL A 42 4.99 -9.03 12.05
C VAL A 42 4.91 -8.95 13.58
N GLY A 43 5.78 -9.68 14.29
CA GLY A 43 5.82 -9.74 15.75
C GLY A 43 6.14 -8.41 16.42
N ILE A 44 6.93 -7.55 15.79
CA ILE A 44 7.23 -6.18 16.28
C ILE A 44 5.95 -5.34 16.45
N GLU A 45 4.91 -5.57 15.65
CA GLU A 45 3.64 -4.83 15.80
C GLU A 45 2.88 -5.24 17.08
N MET A 46 3.07 -6.47 17.56
CA MET A 46 2.33 -7.05 18.68
C MET A 46 2.96 -6.79 20.05
N THR A 47 4.14 -6.15 20.12
CA THR A 47 4.86 -5.94 21.39
C THR A 47 4.29 -4.85 22.30
N GLY A 48 3.22 -4.16 21.89
CA GLY A 48 2.49 -3.18 22.73
C GLY A 48 3.38 -2.08 23.31
N GLN A 49 2.92 -1.41 24.38
CA GLN A 49 3.49 -0.20 25.02
C GLN A 49 5.02 -0.16 25.31
N SER A 50 5.73 -1.28 25.12
CA SER A 50 7.18 -1.36 25.28
C SER A 50 7.98 -0.79 24.10
N VAL A 51 7.38 -0.68 22.90
CA VAL A 51 7.98 -0.06 21.71
C VAL A 51 7.07 1.08 21.27
N GLN A 52 7.57 2.33 21.32
CA GLN A 52 6.82 3.47 20.76
C GLN A 52 6.55 3.21 19.27
N PHE A 53 5.40 3.65 18.75
CA PHE A 53 4.97 3.37 17.37
C PHE A 53 6.08 3.61 16.34
N GLU A 54 6.83 4.70 16.47
CA GLU A 54 7.93 5.07 15.57
C GLU A 54 9.18 4.20 15.75
N GLN A 55 9.42 3.65 16.93
CA GLN A 55 10.60 2.81 17.21
C GLN A 55 10.58 1.49 16.43
N LYS A 56 9.40 1.00 16.03
CA LYS A 56 9.28 -0.22 15.21
C LYS A 56 10.08 -0.14 13.91
N PHE A 57 10.16 1.05 13.34
CA PHE A 57 10.85 1.31 12.09
C PHE A 57 12.37 1.16 12.20
N ASN A 58 12.96 1.40 13.38
CA ASN A 58 14.37 1.14 13.64
C ASN A 58 14.70 -0.36 13.56
N TYR A 59 13.77 -1.23 14.00
CA TYR A 59 13.92 -2.67 13.88
C TYR A 59 13.67 -3.15 12.45
N ARG A 60 12.73 -2.55 11.72
CA ARG A 60 12.42 -2.90 10.32
C ARG A 60 13.50 -2.49 9.32
N ARG A 61 14.19 -1.35 9.55
CA ARG A 61 15.26 -0.86 8.67
C ARG A 61 16.29 -1.93 8.27
N PRO A 62 16.97 -2.62 9.20
CA PRO A 62 17.93 -3.67 8.82
C PRO A 62 17.26 -4.88 8.16
N MET A 63 15.96 -5.12 8.40
CA MET A 63 15.23 -6.25 7.81
C MET A 63 15.04 -6.06 6.31
N TYR A 64 14.82 -4.84 5.83
CA TYR A 64 14.75 -4.56 4.38
C TYR A 64 16.04 -4.92 3.65
N LEU A 65 17.20 -4.63 4.25
CA LEU A 65 18.50 -5.02 3.69
C LEU A 65 18.67 -6.54 3.65
N VAL A 66 18.23 -7.24 4.69
CA VAL A 66 18.25 -8.71 4.71
C VAL A 66 17.30 -9.29 3.67
N MET A 67 16.07 -8.75 3.56
CA MET A 67 15.11 -9.16 2.53
C MET A 67 15.68 -8.95 1.14
N ASP A 68 16.34 -7.82 0.89
CA ASP A 68 16.97 -7.52 -0.39
C ASP A 68 18.07 -8.53 -0.76
N PHE A 69 18.97 -8.79 0.19
CA PHE A 69 20.01 -9.78 0.00
C PHE A 69 19.43 -11.19 -0.26
N LEU A 70 18.47 -11.63 0.55
CA LEU A 70 17.83 -12.94 0.38
C LEU A 70 17.09 -13.02 -0.96
N TRP A 71 16.50 -11.93 -1.45
CA TRP A 71 15.85 -11.89 -2.75
C TRP A 71 16.81 -12.14 -3.92
N GLY A 72 18.10 -11.88 -3.74
CA GLY A 72 19.13 -12.22 -4.72
C GLY A 72 19.32 -13.74 -4.92
N LEU A 73 18.91 -14.54 -3.94
CA LEU A 73 19.10 -15.98 -3.91
C LEU A 73 17.81 -16.74 -4.29
N GLU A 74 17.87 -17.60 -5.30
CA GLU A 74 16.70 -18.27 -5.88
C GLU A 74 15.90 -19.09 -4.87
N GLU A 75 16.55 -19.96 -4.09
CA GLU A 75 15.87 -20.80 -3.08
C GLU A 75 15.12 -19.98 -2.01
N HIS A 76 15.61 -18.77 -1.72
CA HIS A 76 14.96 -17.86 -0.76
C HIS A 76 13.78 -17.13 -1.41
N ARG A 77 13.87 -16.74 -2.69
CA ARG A 77 12.71 -16.26 -3.46
C ARG A 77 11.60 -17.32 -3.53
N GLU A 78 11.96 -18.59 -3.69
CA GLU A 78 11.00 -19.69 -3.63
C GLU A 78 10.30 -19.78 -2.25
N ALA A 79 11.00 -19.47 -1.16
CA ALA A 79 10.39 -19.42 0.17
C ALA A 79 9.30 -18.33 0.26
N PHE A 80 9.54 -17.13 -0.28
CA PHE A 80 8.48 -16.11 -0.41
C PHE A 80 7.31 -16.60 -1.26
N THR A 81 7.59 -17.30 -2.35
CA THR A 81 6.55 -17.89 -3.23
C THR A 81 5.67 -18.87 -2.47
N ARG A 82 6.27 -19.79 -1.70
CA ARG A 82 5.54 -20.79 -0.92
C ARG A 82 4.62 -20.12 0.10
N LEU A 83 5.14 -19.15 0.84
CA LEU A 83 4.38 -18.39 1.82
C LEU A 83 3.26 -17.56 1.18
N ALA A 84 3.47 -17.00 -0.01
CA ALA A 84 2.46 -16.27 -0.76
C ALA A 84 1.32 -17.18 -1.26
N ARG A 85 1.64 -18.38 -1.76
CA ARG A 85 0.63 -19.38 -2.15
C ARG A 85 -0.16 -19.89 -0.95
N GLU A 86 0.52 -20.12 0.17
CA GLU A 86 -0.15 -20.47 1.43
C GLU A 86 -1.10 -19.36 1.88
N ALA A 87 -0.68 -18.10 1.77
CA ALA A 87 -1.52 -16.95 2.08
C ALA A 87 -2.77 -16.87 1.21
N GLU A 88 -2.63 -17.04 -0.11
CA GLU A 88 -3.75 -17.07 -1.05
C GLU A 88 -4.74 -18.19 -0.71
N ALA A 89 -4.25 -19.40 -0.43
CA ALA A 89 -5.10 -20.54 -0.09
C ALA A 89 -5.83 -20.40 1.26
N ASN A 90 -5.36 -19.51 2.14
CA ASN A 90 -5.83 -19.38 3.52
C ASN A 90 -6.21 -17.93 3.88
N MET A 91 -6.75 -17.17 2.92
CA MET A 91 -7.13 -15.75 3.09
C MET A 91 -8.11 -15.49 4.24
N GLU A 92 -8.98 -16.46 4.55
CA GLU A 92 -10.01 -16.38 5.61
C GLU A 92 -9.71 -17.28 6.82
N ALA A 93 -8.48 -17.76 6.96
CA ALA A 93 -8.11 -18.58 8.11
C ALA A 93 -8.24 -17.80 9.43
N VAL A 94 -8.67 -18.49 10.49
CA VAL A 94 -8.79 -17.95 11.87
C VAL A 94 -7.51 -17.24 12.31
N HIS A 95 -6.37 -17.81 11.94
CA HIS A 95 -5.06 -17.19 12.09
C HIS A 95 -4.54 -16.86 10.70
N PRO A 96 -4.57 -15.57 10.30
CA PRO A 96 -4.11 -15.17 8.99
C PRO A 96 -2.65 -15.60 8.75
N PRO A 97 -2.34 -16.17 7.58
CA PRO A 97 -1.00 -16.60 7.24
C PRO A 97 0.02 -15.46 7.40
N ILE A 98 1.23 -15.81 7.80
CA ILE A 98 2.31 -14.86 8.09
C ILE A 98 2.57 -13.88 6.94
N PHE A 99 2.51 -14.35 5.70
CA PHE A 99 2.72 -13.51 4.52
C PHE A 99 1.58 -12.51 4.32
N LEU A 100 0.33 -12.91 4.58
CA LEU A 100 -0.82 -12.00 4.50
C LEU A 100 -0.71 -10.90 5.56
N ARG A 101 -0.34 -11.26 6.80
CA ARG A 101 -0.08 -10.29 7.89
C ARG A 101 1.08 -9.36 7.54
N PHE A 102 2.16 -9.91 6.97
CA PHE A 102 3.32 -9.15 6.54
C PHE A 102 2.94 -8.12 5.45
N VAL A 103 2.26 -8.53 4.38
CA VAL A 103 1.82 -7.63 3.31
C VAL A 103 0.86 -6.56 3.84
N ASN A 104 -0.05 -6.93 4.74
CA ASN A 104 -0.95 -5.99 5.42
C ASN A 104 -0.17 -4.89 6.17
N LEU A 105 0.83 -5.28 6.97
CA LEU A 105 1.67 -4.35 7.71
C LEU A 105 2.59 -3.54 6.79
N LEU A 106 3.10 -4.15 5.72
CA LEU A 106 3.96 -3.47 4.76
C LEU A 106 3.21 -2.35 4.03
N MET A 107 1.93 -2.56 3.68
CA MET A 107 1.07 -1.51 3.14
C MET A 107 0.77 -0.42 4.19
N ASN A 108 0.53 -0.78 5.45
CA ASN A 108 0.36 0.22 6.53
C ASN A 108 1.60 1.10 6.68
N ASP A 109 2.78 0.48 6.66
CA ASP A 109 4.06 1.17 6.74
C ASP A 109 4.28 2.07 5.53
N ALA A 110 3.97 1.59 4.32
CA ALA A 110 4.10 2.39 3.11
C ALA A 110 3.20 3.63 3.17
N ILE A 111 1.96 3.49 3.62
CA ILE A 111 1.03 4.61 3.80
C ILE A 111 1.62 5.62 4.79
N PHE A 112 1.96 5.16 6.00
CA PHE A 112 2.48 6.04 7.04
C PHE A 112 3.78 6.74 6.64
N LEU A 113 4.79 5.99 6.18
CA LEU A 113 6.12 6.52 5.89
C LEU A 113 6.11 7.50 4.72
N LEU A 114 5.34 7.22 3.66
CA LEU A 114 5.27 8.15 2.54
C LEU A 114 4.46 9.40 2.89
N ASP A 115 3.42 9.30 3.72
CA ASP A 115 2.68 10.48 4.19
C ASP A 115 3.56 11.38 5.06
N GLU A 116 4.25 10.81 6.07
CA GLU A 116 5.17 11.56 6.93
C GLU A 116 6.32 12.16 6.11
N ALA A 117 6.90 11.39 5.19
CA ALA A 117 7.92 11.88 4.27
C ALA A 117 7.42 13.11 3.48
N LEU A 118 6.29 13.02 2.80
CA LEU A 118 5.74 14.12 2.00
C LEU A 118 5.34 15.31 2.86
N GLY A 119 4.75 15.07 4.04
CA GLY A 119 4.41 16.10 5.02
C GLY A 119 5.64 16.86 5.50
N ASN A 120 6.67 16.14 5.93
CA ASN A 120 7.94 16.71 6.37
C ASN A 120 8.63 17.49 5.24
N MET A 121 8.63 16.98 4.01
CA MET A 121 9.18 17.70 2.85
C MET A 121 8.41 19.00 2.54
N ALA A 122 7.08 19.01 2.68
CA ALA A 122 6.27 20.21 2.52
C ALA A 122 6.53 21.26 3.62
N GLN A 123 6.74 20.80 4.85
CA GLN A 123 7.10 21.66 5.98
C GLN A 123 8.49 22.29 5.79
N ILE A 124 9.49 21.49 5.40
CA ILE A 124 10.84 21.97 5.04
C ILE A 124 10.74 23.04 3.95
N ARG A 125 9.96 22.81 2.89
CA ARG A 125 9.77 23.79 1.82
C ARG A 125 9.22 25.11 2.34
N THR A 126 8.22 25.04 3.22
CA THR A 126 7.58 26.22 3.82
C THR A 126 8.60 27.01 4.64
N MET A 127 9.40 26.33 5.46
CA MET A 127 10.44 26.93 6.29
C MET A 127 11.57 27.55 5.45
N GLN A 128 12.06 26.84 4.43
CA GLN A 128 13.08 27.34 3.50
C GLN A 128 12.57 28.58 2.74
N THR A 129 11.30 28.58 2.29
CA THR A 129 10.69 29.74 1.62
C THR A 129 10.59 30.95 2.56
N ALA A 130 10.23 30.74 3.83
CA ALA A 130 10.20 31.80 4.83
C ALA A 130 11.61 32.35 5.12
N GLN A 131 12.62 31.48 5.14
CA GLN A 131 14.02 31.88 5.28
C GLN A 131 14.49 32.70 4.08
N GLU A 132 14.22 32.26 2.85
CA GLU A 132 14.64 32.92 1.60
C GLU A 132 13.94 34.26 1.36
N SER A 133 12.68 34.39 1.76
CA SER A 133 11.94 35.67 1.67
C SER A 133 12.40 36.71 2.71
N GLY A 134 13.35 36.35 3.58
CA GLY A 134 13.86 37.21 4.63
C GLY A 134 12.91 37.35 5.84
N ALA A 135 11.82 36.57 5.90
CA ALA A 135 10.87 36.62 7.01
C ALA A 135 11.55 36.36 8.36
N TRP A 136 12.57 35.49 8.39
CA TRP A 136 13.33 35.19 9.60
C TRP A 136 14.29 36.30 10.04
N THR A 137 14.68 37.19 9.12
CA THR A 137 15.62 38.29 9.40
C THR A 137 15.00 39.31 10.35
N ASN A 138 13.69 39.46 10.31
CA ASN A 138 12.93 40.40 11.14
C ASN A 138 12.50 39.79 12.49
N LEU A 139 12.79 38.51 12.74
CA LEU A 139 12.43 37.84 13.98
C LEU A 139 13.48 38.08 15.07
N PRO A 140 13.09 38.01 16.36
CA PRO A 140 14.03 37.96 17.47
C PRO A 140 15.05 36.83 17.32
N ALA A 141 16.26 37.02 17.87
CA ALA A 141 17.34 36.06 17.73
C ALA A 141 16.98 34.64 18.22
N GLN A 142 16.21 34.56 19.31
CA GLN A 142 15.74 33.30 19.89
C GLN A 142 14.78 32.54 18.96
N GLU A 143 13.79 33.23 18.37
CA GLU A 143 12.85 32.61 17.43
C GLU A 143 13.54 32.15 16.15
N ARG A 144 14.54 32.92 15.69
CA ARG A 144 15.37 32.52 14.55
C ARG A 144 16.19 31.25 14.84
N GLU A 145 16.78 31.16 16.04
CA GLU A 145 17.50 29.95 16.47
C GLU A 145 16.55 28.75 16.59
N GLN A 146 15.35 28.95 17.14
CA GLN A 146 14.32 27.93 17.21
C GLN A 146 13.89 27.45 15.82
N ASN A 147 13.69 28.36 14.86
CA ASN A 147 13.36 27.99 13.48
C ASN A 147 14.47 27.18 12.80
N LEU A 148 15.75 27.50 13.05
CA LEU A 148 16.89 26.71 12.56
C LEU A 148 16.92 25.32 13.22
N GLY A 149 16.70 25.24 14.53
CA GLY A 149 16.61 23.97 15.25
C GLY A 149 15.48 23.08 14.74
N ASN A 150 14.29 23.66 14.54
CA ASN A 150 13.13 22.98 13.98
C ASN A 150 13.40 22.48 12.56
N LEU A 151 14.03 23.30 11.69
CA LEU A 151 14.36 22.91 10.32
C LEU A 151 15.33 21.71 10.31
N SER A 152 16.34 21.73 11.17
CA SER A 152 17.28 20.62 11.32
C SER A 152 16.58 19.35 11.81
N HIS A 153 15.70 19.48 12.82
CA HIS A 153 14.95 18.35 13.37
C HIS A 153 14.02 17.71 12.33
N ILE A 154 13.20 18.50 11.64
CA ILE A 154 12.31 18.01 10.58
C ILE A 154 13.13 17.43 9.42
N GLY A 155 14.28 18.02 9.10
CA GLY A 155 15.21 17.47 8.11
C GLY A 155 15.68 16.06 8.44
N MET A 156 16.00 15.78 9.71
CA MET A 156 16.36 14.42 10.15
C MET A 156 15.20 13.43 10.03
N LEU A 157 13.98 13.85 10.41
CA LEU A 157 12.77 13.02 10.29
C LEU A 157 12.46 12.71 8.83
N ALA A 158 12.40 13.75 7.98
CA ALA A 158 12.20 13.61 6.54
C ALA A 158 13.18 12.61 5.91
N ARG A 159 14.47 12.70 6.27
CA ARG A 159 15.49 11.78 5.77
C ARG A 159 15.21 10.34 6.19
N PHE A 160 14.86 10.13 7.45
CA PHE A 160 14.53 8.80 7.96
C PHE A 160 13.33 8.19 7.24
N ASP A 161 12.24 8.96 7.12
CA ASP A 161 11.00 8.52 6.48
C ASP A 161 11.21 8.27 4.98
N ASN A 162 11.99 9.11 4.29
CA ASN A 162 12.31 8.92 2.88
C ASN A 162 13.11 7.64 2.62
N ILE A 163 14.12 7.34 3.46
CA ILE A 163 14.90 6.10 3.34
C ILE A 163 13.99 4.88 3.50
N LEU A 164 13.19 4.86 4.57
CA LEU A 164 12.34 3.72 4.87
C LEU A 164 11.17 3.58 3.92
N GLY A 165 10.53 4.69 3.54
CA GLY A 165 9.46 4.71 2.56
C GLY A 165 9.93 4.14 1.22
N ARG A 166 11.13 4.54 0.77
CA ARG A 166 11.77 3.98 -0.44
C ARG A 166 12.00 2.47 -0.31
N ASP A 167 12.57 1.99 0.78
CA ASP A 167 12.88 0.57 0.96
C ASP A 167 11.60 -0.28 1.09
N THR A 168 10.55 0.29 1.71
CA THR A 168 9.21 -0.29 1.81
C THR A 168 8.55 -0.42 0.44
N ILE A 169 8.53 0.66 -0.36
CA ILE A 169 7.97 0.66 -1.71
C ILE A 169 8.71 -0.31 -2.63
N ARG A 170 10.05 -0.35 -2.59
CA ARG A 170 10.83 -1.31 -3.39
C ARG A 170 10.57 -2.76 -3.00
N THR A 171 10.31 -3.01 -1.72
CA THR A 171 9.87 -4.34 -1.27
C THR A 171 8.50 -4.67 -1.85
N LEU A 172 7.55 -3.73 -1.83
CA LEU A 172 6.23 -3.91 -2.46
C LEU A 172 6.32 -4.17 -3.98
N VAL A 173 7.16 -3.44 -4.71
CA VAL A 173 7.41 -3.69 -6.16
C VAL A 173 7.83 -5.14 -6.39
N ARG A 174 8.78 -5.66 -5.61
CA ARG A 174 9.22 -7.06 -5.78
C ARG A 174 8.12 -8.06 -5.49
N LEU A 175 7.35 -7.82 -4.43
CA LEU A 175 6.28 -8.73 -4.02
C LEU A 175 5.10 -8.71 -5.01
N THR A 176 4.74 -7.54 -5.54
CA THR A 176 3.67 -7.37 -6.54
C THR A 176 4.05 -7.98 -7.88
N ALA A 177 5.31 -7.83 -8.31
CA ALA A 177 5.85 -8.55 -9.48
C ALA A 177 5.81 -10.07 -9.31
N HIS A 178 6.10 -10.56 -8.11
CA HIS A 178 6.34 -12.00 -7.85
C HIS A 178 5.09 -12.77 -7.45
N ALA A 179 4.17 -12.14 -6.72
CA ALA A 179 2.94 -12.73 -6.22
C ALA A 179 1.73 -11.80 -6.46
N PRO A 180 1.46 -11.35 -7.69
CA PRO A 180 0.40 -10.40 -8.00
C PRO A 180 -0.99 -10.90 -7.57
N TYR A 181 -1.20 -12.21 -7.58
CA TYR A 181 -2.44 -12.86 -7.20
C TYR A 181 -2.86 -12.59 -5.74
N VAL A 182 -1.91 -12.41 -4.81
CA VAL A 182 -2.20 -12.05 -3.41
C VAL A 182 -2.74 -10.62 -3.32
N PHE A 183 -2.12 -9.68 -4.04
CA PHE A 183 -2.49 -8.27 -4.03
C PHE A 183 -3.82 -8.02 -4.77
N CYS A 184 -4.13 -8.82 -5.79
CA CYS A 184 -5.38 -8.76 -6.53
C CYS A 184 -6.54 -9.54 -5.87
N HIS A 185 -6.33 -10.11 -4.68
CA HIS A 185 -7.39 -10.75 -3.92
C HIS A 185 -8.40 -9.70 -3.39
N PRO A 186 -9.72 -9.98 -3.37
CA PRO A 186 -10.75 -9.03 -2.92
C PRO A 186 -10.47 -8.39 -1.54
N THR A 187 -9.84 -9.12 -0.63
CA THR A 187 -9.46 -8.61 0.70
C THR A 187 -8.45 -7.45 0.66
N LEU A 188 -7.53 -7.46 -0.31
CA LEU A 188 -6.38 -6.54 -0.37
C LEU A 188 -6.45 -5.53 -1.52
N VAL A 189 -7.13 -5.87 -2.62
CA VAL A 189 -7.02 -5.16 -3.90
C VAL A 189 -7.42 -3.68 -3.83
N GLU A 190 -8.47 -3.34 -3.09
CA GLU A 190 -8.88 -1.95 -2.88
C GLU A 190 -7.80 -1.15 -2.15
N ARG A 191 -7.13 -1.76 -1.18
CA ARG A 191 -6.13 -1.06 -0.36
C ARG A 191 -4.89 -0.73 -1.15
N ILE A 192 -4.38 -1.70 -1.92
CA ILE A 192 -3.22 -1.45 -2.78
C ILE A 192 -3.59 -0.43 -3.86
N ALA A 193 -4.77 -0.52 -4.48
CA ALA A 193 -5.22 0.44 -5.49
C ALA A 193 -5.33 1.87 -4.93
N SER A 194 -6.04 2.08 -3.81
CA SER A 194 -6.16 3.39 -3.17
C SER A 194 -4.81 3.95 -2.74
N MET A 195 -3.93 3.12 -2.17
CA MET A 195 -2.57 3.55 -1.79
C MET A 195 -1.77 4.03 -3.01
N LEU A 196 -1.77 3.25 -4.10
CA LEU A 196 -1.07 3.61 -5.32
C LEU A 196 -1.63 4.90 -5.94
N ASN A 197 -2.96 5.03 -6.02
CA ASN A 197 -3.60 6.22 -6.58
C ASN A 197 -3.26 7.47 -5.78
N TYR A 198 -3.38 7.37 -4.45
CA TYR A 198 -3.11 8.45 -3.53
C TYR A 198 -1.69 9.00 -3.69
N PHE A 199 -0.67 8.12 -3.62
CA PHE A 199 0.72 8.57 -3.74
C PHE A 199 1.09 8.99 -5.15
N LEU A 200 0.57 8.30 -6.18
CA LEU A 200 0.79 8.72 -7.55
C LEU A 200 0.26 10.15 -7.74
N LEU A 201 -0.98 10.43 -7.33
CA LEU A 201 -1.58 11.76 -7.45
C LEU A 201 -0.76 12.85 -6.75
N HIS A 202 -0.25 12.59 -5.54
CA HIS A 202 0.57 13.55 -4.82
C HIS A 202 1.89 13.85 -5.55
N LEU A 203 2.51 12.83 -6.14
CA LEU A 203 3.82 12.95 -6.81
C LEU A 203 3.73 13.48 -8.25
N VAL A 204 2.64 13.23 -8.97
CA VAL A 204 2.49 13.63 -10.39
C VAL A 204 1.54 14.81 -10.60
N GLY A 205 0.62 15.02 -9.66
CA GLY A 205 -0.42 16.02 -9.71
C GLY A 205 0.03 17.44 -9.32
N PRO A 206 -0.93 18.34 -9.03
CA PRO A 206 -0.64 19.76 -8.77
C PRO A 206 0.16 19.99 -7.49
N ASN A 207 0.07 19.05 -6.53
CA ASN A 207 0.73 19.14 -5.22
C ASN A 207 2.22 18.85 -5.30
N LYS A 208 2.74 18.22 -6.36
CA LYS A 208 4.17 17.83 -6.45
C LYS A 208 5.16 18.98 -6.25
N LYS A 209 4.75 20.21 -6.61
CA LYS A 209 5.56 21.41 -6.38
C LYS A 209 5.83 21.64 -4.89
N ASN A 210 4.93 21.22 -4.00
CA ASN A 210 5.00 21.37 -2.55
C ASN A 210 6.17 20.62 -1.90
N PHE A 211 6.76 19.66 -2.61
CA PHE A 211 7.87 18.86 -2.10
C PHE A 211 9.22 19.30 -2.67
N LYS A 212 9.25 20.34 -3.51
CA LYS A 212 10.49 20.86 -4.08
C LYS A 212 11.20 21.75 -3.07
N VAL A 213 12.18 21.17 -2.39
CA VAL A 213 13.08 21.84 -1.44
C VAL A 213 14.45 22.09 -2.07
N LYS A 214 15.24 22.96 -1.44
CA LYS A 214 16.68 23.06 -1.68
C LYS A 214 17.37 21.81 -1.16
N ASP A 215 18.29 21.27 -1.96
CA ASP A 215 19.09 20.08 -1.67
C ASP A 215 18.28 18.82 -1.27
N MET A 216 17.45 18.33 -2.20
CA MET A 216 16.66 17.10 -1.99
C MET A 216 17.51 15.87 -1.61
N LYS A 217 18.81 15.85 -1.95
CA LYS A 217 19.71 14.74 -1.62
C LYS A 217 20.02 14.66 -0.14
N GLU A 218 20.11 15.80 0.55
CA GLU A 218 20.32 15.85 2.01
C GLU A 218 19.24 15.05 2.75
N TYR A 219 18.01 15.10 2.24
CA TYR A 219 16.84 14.43 2.81
C TYR A 219 16.55 13.07 2.18
N GLU A 220 17.43 12.52 1.33
CA GLU A 220 17.24 11.25 0.63
C GLU A 220 15.92 11.19 -0.19
N PHE A 221 15.42 12.36 -0.61
CA PHE A 221 14.14 12.45 -1.32
C PHE A 221 14.35 12.30 -2.83
N ASP A 222 13.96 11.13 -3.36
CA ASP A 222 13.97 10.82 -4.79
C ASP A 222 12.55 10.50 -5.30
N PRO A 223 11.70 11.52 -5.53
CA PRO A 223 10.34 11.32 -6.01
C PRO A 223 10.30 10.70 -7.40
N ALA A 224 11.36 10.83 -8.21
CA ALA A 224 11.42 10.23 -9.53
C ALA A 224 11.50 8.70 -9.45
N SER A 225 12.38 8.16 -8.60
CA SER A 225 12.43 6.71 -8.32
C SER A 225 11.10 6.21 -7.76
N THR A 226 10.49 6.94 -6.82
CA THR A 226 9.21 6.53 -6.23
C THR A 226 8.08 6.49 -7.27
N VAL A 227 8.00 7.46 -8.18
CA VAL A 227 7.02 7.42 -9.28
C VAL A 227 7.27 6.22 -10.20
N LEU A 228 8.52 5.92 -10.54
CA LEU A 228 8.86 4.73 -11.35
C LEU A 228 8.40 3.44 -10.66
N ASP A 229 8.68 3.31 -9.36
CA ASP A 229 8.30 2.14 -8.57
C ASP A 229 6.78 1.99 -8.46
N ILE A 230 6.04 3.08 -8.24
CA ILE A 230 4.57 3.07 -8.23
C ILE A 230 4.02 2.67 -9.61
N CYS A 231 4.51 3.26 -10.70
CA CYS A 231 4.08 2.91 -12.06
C CYS A 231 4.39 1.45 -12.41
N ARG A 232 5.49 0.87 -11.92
CA ARG A 232 5.79 -0.57 -12.08
C ARG A 232 4.70 -1.44 -11.45
N MET A 233 4.28 -1.12 -10.22
CA MET A 233 3.22 -1.88 -9.55
C MET A 233 1.89 -1.81 -10.31
N TYR A 234 1.54 -0.66 -10.90
CA TYR A 234 0.37 -0.59 -11.80
C TYR A 234 0.51 -1.53 -13.00
N VAL A 235 1.68 -1.59 -13.64
CA VAL A 235 1.93 -2.46 -14.79
C VAL A 235 1.89 -3.93 -14.40
N GLU A 236 2.48 -4.29 -13.26
CA GLU A 236 2.53 -5.67 -12.73
C GLU A 236 1.14 -6.20 -12.38
N LEU A 237 0.29 -5.35 -11.77
CA LEU A 237 -1.05 -5.72 -11.33
C LEU A 237 -2.14 -5.48 -12.40
N GLY A 238 -1.87 -4.60 -13.38
CA GLY A 238 -2.86 -4.07 -14.33
C GLY A 238 -3.38 -5.05 -15.38
N ASN A 239 -2.87 -6.29 -15.42
CA ASN A 239 -3.52 -7.37 -16.16
C ASN A 239 -4.71 -7.99 -15.40
N ASN A 240 -4.85 -7.71 -14.11
CA ASN A 240 -5.96 -8.19 -13.31
C ASN A 240 -7.13 -7.19 -13.33
N GLU A 241 -8.29 -7.64 -13.80
CA GLU A 241 -9.47 -6.81 -13.91
C GLU A 241 -9.92 -6.25 -12.56
N ARG A 242 -9.83 -7.02 -11.46
CA ARG A 242 -10.20 -6.54 -10.12
C ARG A 242 -9.31 -5.39 -9.65
N PHE A 243 -8.02 -5.43 -9.99
CA PHE A 243 -7.11 -4.33 -9.69
C PHE A 243 -7.47 -3.08 -10.49
N CYS A 244 -7.65 -3.21 -11.80
CA CYS A 244 -8.06 -2.08 -12.63
C CYS A 244 -9.41 -1.49 -12.18
N ALA A 245 -10.33 -2.35 -11.77
CA ALA A 245 -11.61 -1.97 -11.19
C ALA A 245 -11.39 -1.18 -9.89
N ALA A 246 -10.67 -1.74 -8.92
CA ALA A 246 -10.38 -1.06 -7.66
C ALA A 246 -9.66 0.29 -7.83
N VAL A 247 -8.79 0.41 -8.85
CA VAL A 247 -8.16 1.69 -9.22
C VAL A 247 -9.20 2.72 -9.64
N SER A 248 -10.18 2.33 -10.47
CA SER A 248 -11.24 3.24 -10.92
C SER A 248 -12.25 3.62 -9.83
N ASP A 249 -12.46 2.76 -8.82
CA ASP A 249 -13.43 3.00 -7.72
C ASP A 249 -12.94 4.02 -6.69
N ASP A 250 -11.63 4.28 -6.65
CA ASP A 250 -11.06 5.19 -5.67
C ASP A 250 -11.36 6.65 -6.01
N GLY A 251 -12.60 7.09 -5.75
CA GLY A 251 -13.06 8.45 -6.01
C GLY A 251 -12.33 9.55 -5.24
N ARG A 252 -11.40 9.19 -4.33
CA ARG A 252 -10.56 10.13 -3.58
C ARG A 252 -9.36 10.61 -4.40
N SER A 253 -8.74 9.70 -5.16
CA SER A 253 -7.45 9.98 -5.80
C SER A 253 -7.43 9.66 -7.29
N TYR A 254 -8.25 8.73 -7.76
CA TYR A 254 -8.37 8.44 -9.18
C TYR A 254 -9.11 9.57 -9.92
N SER A 255 -8.60 9.88 -11.10
CA SER A 255 -9.27 10.69 -12.12
C SER A 255 -8.78 10.26 -13.50
N PRO A 256 -9.53 10.50 -14.59
CA PRO A 256 -9.08 10.16 -15.95
C PRO A 256 -7.73 10.79 -16.32
N GLN A 257 -7.35 11.89 -15.66
CA GLN A 257 -6.09 12.59 -15.91
C GLN A 257 -4.90 12.00 -15.14
N LEU A 258 -5.10 11.13 -14.13
CA LEU A 258 -4.03 10.62 -13.26
C LEU A 258 -2.90 9.98 -14.07
N PHE A 259 -3.24 9.05 -14.98
CA PHE A 259 -2.26 8.37 -15.81
C PHE A 259 -1.59 9.29 -16.83
N THR A 260 -2.33 10.26 -17.39
CA THR A 260 -1.75 11.28 -18.29
C THR A 260 -0.69 12.14 -17.56
N LEU A 261 -0.97 12.52 -16.31
CA LEU A 261 -0.02 13.25 -15.47
C LEU A 261 1.22 12.39 -15.16
N ALA A 262 1.02 11.10 -14.88
CA ALA A 262 2.10 10.14 -14.64
C ALA A 262 2.99 9.98 -15.88
N GLU A 263 2.41 9.81 -17.07
CA GLU A 263 3.14 9.73 -18.34
C GLU A 263 4.01 10.97 -18.58
N ALA A 264 3.46 12.17 -18.36
CA ALA A 264 4.22 13.41 -18.51
C ALA A 264 5.42 13.51 -17.54
N VAL A 265 5.31 12.93 -16.34
CA VAL A 265 6.44 12.82 -15.40
C VAL A 265 7.43 11.75 -15.87
N LEU A 266 6.97 10.57 -16.28
CA LEU A 266 7.80 9.47 -16.77
C LEU A 266 8.69 9.91 -17.94
N VAL A 267 8.16 10.66 -18.91
CA VAL A 267 8.94 11.22 -20.03
C VAL A 267 10.12 12.06 -19.51
N ARG A 268 9.88 12.90 -18.51
CA ARG A 268 10.89 13.81 -17.97
C ARG A 268 11.97 13.13 -17.15
N ILE A 269 11.64 12.04 -16.48
CA ILE A 269 12.57 11.29 -15.60
C ILE A 269 13.23 10.10 -16.30
N GLY A 270 12.99 9.91 -17.61
CA GLY A 270 13.58 8.81 -18.39
C GLY A 270 12.88 7.47 -18.23
N GLY A 271 11.65 7.44 -17.74
CA GLY A 271 10.81 6.24 -17.55
C GLY A 271 10.11 5.71 -18.80
N GLY A 272 10.66 6.00 -19.99
CA GLY A 272 9.99 5.75 -21.27
C GLY A 272 9.58 4.29 -21.52
N SER A 273 10.31 3.33 -20.96
CA SER A 273 10.03 1.89 -21.12
C SER A 273 8.70 1.44 -20.49
N LEU A 274 8.18 2.18 -19.51
CA LEU A 274 6.92 1.84 -18.83
C LEU A 274 5.69 2.47 -19.49
N ILE A 275 5.87 3.50 -20.33
CA ILE A 275 4.77 4.33 -20.84
C ILE A 275 3.75 3.48 -21.61
N GLY A 276 4.19 2.63 -22.54
CA GLY A 276 3.27 1.80 -23.33
C GLY A 276 2.43 0.86 -22.46
N SER A 277 3.07 0.12 -21.55
CA SER A 277 2.34 -0.76 -20.63
C SER A 277 1.43 0.01 -19.67
N LEU A 278 1.82 1.21 -19.23
CA LEU A 278 0.98 2.04 -18.37
C LEU A 278 -0.26 2.54 -19.13
N GLN A 279 -0.13 2.88 -20.42
CA GLN A 279 -1.25 3.23 -21.28
C GLN A 279 -2.25 2.08 -21.44
N ASP A 280 -1.75 0.83 -21.57
CA ASP A 280 -2.60 -0.35 -21.61
C ASP A 280 -3.39 -0.54 -20.30
N VAL A 281 -2.78 -0.24 -19.16
CA VAL A 281 -3.46 -0.25 -17.85
C VAL A 281 -4.49 0.89 -17.78
N ALA A 282 -4.10 2.10 -18.15
CA ALA A 282 -4.97 3.27 -18.14
C ALA A 282 -6.22 3.07 -19.02
N SER A 283 -6.06 2.45 -20.19
CA SER A 283 -7.19 2.12 -21.08
C SER A 283 -8.17 1.15 -20.42
N ARG A 284 -7.67 0.08 -19.78
CA ARG A 284 -8.51 -0.88 -19.05
C ARG A 284 -9.23 -0.25 -17.87
N VAL A 285 -8.53 0.56 -17.07
CA VAL A 285 -9.12 1.31 -15.95
C VAL A 285 -10.21 2.26 -16.47
N SER A 286 -9.97 3.00 -17.55
CA SER A 286 -10.96 3.91 -18.13
C SER A 286 -12.23 3.19 -18.60
N GLN A 287 -12.09 2.05 -19.28
CA GLN A 287 -13.23 1.24 -19.73
C GLN A 287 -14.08 0.75 -18.55
N LEU A 288 -13.42 0.27 -17.48
CA LEU A 288 -14.11 -0.17 -16.27
C LEU A 288 -14.76 1.00 -15.52
N ALA A 289 -14.12 2.17 -15.47
CA ALA A 289 -14.69 3.38 -14.90
C ALA A 289 -15.98 3.80 -15.63
N GLU A 290 -15.97 3.81 -16.97
CA GLU A 290 -17.15 4.13 -17.78
C GLU A 290 -18.27 3.10 -17.63
N GLN A 291 -17.92 1.81 -17.56
CA GLN A 291 -18.88 0.75 -17.30
C GLN A 291 -19.52 0.91 -15.91
N ARG A 292 -18.72 1.25 -14.90
CA ARG A 292 -19.22 1.41 -13.54
C ARG A 292 -20.01 2.67 -13.32
N GLN A 293 -19.61 3.79 -13.90
CA GLN A 293 -20.42 5.01 -13.83
C GLN A 293 -21.83 4.74 -14.35
N ARG A 294 -21.95 3.97 -15.45
CA ARG A 294 -23.25 3.50 -15.94
C ARG A 294 -23.95 2.60 -14.93
N ASP A 295 -23.26 1.65 -14.31
CA ASP A 295 -23.85 0.74 -13.31
C ASP A 295 -24.22 1.44 -11.97
N GLU A 296 -23.49 2.45 -11.53
CA GLU A 296 -23.76 3.18 -10.29
C GLU A 296 -24.98 4.08 -10.40
N GLU A 297 -25.18 4.76 -11.53
CA GLU A 297 -26.40 5.52 -11.80
C GLU A 297 -27.65 4.63 -11.69
N ILE A 298 -27.53 3.34 -12.03
CA ILE A 298 -28.60 2.33 -11.95
C ILE A 298 -28.88 1.95 -10.49
N LEU A 299 -27.84 1.91 -9.67
CA LEU A 299 -27.86 1.36 -8.32
C LEU A 299 -27.87 2.43 -7.22
N ALA A 300 -27.83 3.72 -7.58
CA ALA A 300 -27.77 4.87 -6.66
C ALA A 300 -28.93 4.95 -5.65
N ASN A 301 -30.05 4.28 -5.92
CA ASN A 301 -31.23 4.21 -5.05
C ASN A 301 -31.35 2.83 -4.38
N ALA A 302 -30.22 2.23 -4.01
CA ALA A 302 -30.21 1.00 -3.24
C ALA A 302 -30.85 1.22 -1.86
N PRO A 303 -31.72 0.31 -1.39
CA PRO A 303 -32.18 0.33 -0.01
C PRO A 303 -31.01 0.29 0.98
N ASP A 304 -31.10 1.07 2.06
CA ASP A 304 -30.04 1.13 3.09
C ASP A 304 -29.68 -0.24 3.67
N GLU A 305 -30.64 -1.17 3.74
CA GLU A 305 -30.42 -2.56 4.20
C GLU A 305 -29.48 -3.38 3.29
N PHE A 306 -29.23 -2.94 2.06
CA PHE A 306 -28.30 -3.58 1.13
C PHE A 306 -26.90 -2.98 1.19
N LEU A 307 -26.74 -1.85 1.89
CA LEU A 307 -25.48 -1.13 1.98
C LEU A 307 -24.65 -1.64 3.16
N ASP A 308 -23.35 -1.79 2.93
CA ASP A 308 -22.38 -2.04 3.98
C ASP A 308 -22.34 -0.80 4.90
N PRO A 309 -22.50 -0.96 6.22
CA PRO A 309 -22.58 0.16 7.15
C PRO A 309 -21.25 0.89 7.39
N ILE A 310 -20.12 0.36 6.92
CA ILE A 310 -18.79 0.96 7.00
C ILE A 310 -18.43 1.61 5.66
N MET A 311 -18.62 0.87 4.56
CA MET A 311 -18.22 1.30 3.22
C MET A 311 -19.30 2.11 2.51
N SER A 312 -20.56 2.04 2.96
CA SER A 312 -21.73 2.66 2.32
C SER A 312 -21.94 2.25 0.86
N THR A 313 -21.51 1.04 0.50
CA THR A 313 -21.63 0.43 -0.83
C THR A 313 -22.48 -0.83 -0.76
N ILE A 314 -23.07 -1.26 -1.86
CA ILE A 314 -23.87 -2.50 -1.89
C ILE A 314 -23.00 -3.70 -1.46
N MET A 315 -23.49 -4.49 -0.51
CA MET A 315 -22.85 -5.74 -0.08
C MET A 315 -22.97 -6.81 -1.16
N LEU A 316 -21.85 -7.42 -1.56
CA LEU A 316 -21.81 -8.51 -2.54
C LEU A 316 -21.87 -9.88 -1.87
N ASP A 317 -21.29 -9.98 -0.67
CA ASP A 317 -21.34 -11.18 0.16
C ASP A 317 -21.64 -10.81 1.63
N PRO A 318 -22.91 -10.50 1.96
CA PRO A 318 -23.28 -10.05 3.30
C PRO A 318 -23.06 -11.16 4.35
N VAL A 319 -22.43 -10.80 5.47
CA VAL A 319 -22.17 -11.66 6.63
C VAL A 319 -22.62 -10.97 7.92
N ILE A 320 -23.18 -11.76 8.85
CA ILE A 320 -23.67 -11.30 10.14
C ILE A 320 -22.57 -11.48 11.19
N LEU A 321 -22.25 -10.40 11.90
CA LEU A 321 -21.35 -10.42 13.04
C LEU A 321 -22.09 -10.96 14.28
N PRO A 322 -21.51 -11.91 15.05
CA PRO A 322 -22.22 -12.59 16.13
C PRO A 322 -22.58 -11.68 17.31
N SER A 323 -21.69 -10.74 17.66
CA SER A 323 -21.84 -9.85 18.82
C SER A 323 -22.75 -8.66 18.54
N SER A 324 -22.42 -7.84 17.53
CA SER A 324 -23.23 -6.67 17.16
C SER A 324 -24.53 -7.04 16.45
N ARG A 325 -24.60 -8.23 15.83
CA ARG A 325 -25.67 -8.65 14.91
C ARG A 325 -25.80 -7.75 13.69
N THR A 326 -24.83 -6.88 13.45
CA THR A 326 -24.73 -6.05 12.25
C THR A 326 -24.35 -6.92 11.07
N THR A 327 -24.95 -6.65 9.91
CA THR A 327 -24.53 -7.26 8.64
C THR A 327 -23.55 -6.33 7.94
N VAL A 328 -22.43 -6.88 7.47
CA VAL A 328 -21.37 -6.19 6.72
C VAL A 328 -20.97 -7.05 5.52
N ASP A 329 -20.25 -6.51 4.55
CA ASP A 329 -19.66 -7.33 3.49
C ASP A 329 -18.51 -8.18 4.05
N ARG A 330 -18.39 -9.43 3.57
CA ARG A 330 -17.32 -10.36 3.95
C ARG A 330 -15.94 -9.75 3.77
N THR A 331 -15.72 -9.01 2.67
CA THR A 331 -14.42 -8.41 2.38
C THR A 331 -14.09 -7.28 3.35
N THR A 332 -15.10 -6.49 3.76
CA THR A 332 -14.98 -5.43 4.76
C THR A 332 -14.52 -6.01 6.09
N ILE A 333 -15.17 -7.07 6.59
CA ILE A 333 -14.80 -7.64 7.88
C ILE A 333 -13.48 -8.41 7.83
N ALA A 334 -13.21 -9.16 6.77
CA ALA A 334 -11.93 -9.86 6.60
C ALA A 334 -10.76 -8.87 6.67
N ARG A 335 -10.91 -7.71 6.04
CA ARG A 335 -9.92 -6.62 6.08
C ARG A 335 -9.75 -6.04 7.48
N HIS A 336 -10.85 -5.79 8.20
CA HIS A 336 -10.78 -5.29 9.57
C HIS A 336 -9.99 -6.26 10.46
N LEU A 337 -10.28 -7.56 10.37
CA LEU A 337 -9.64 -8.62 11.16
C LEU A 337 -8.15 -8.84 10.85
N LEU A 338 -7.64 -8.34 9.72
CA LEU A 338 -6.20 -8.30 9.46
C LEU A 338 -5.45 -7.25 10.31
N SER A 339 -6.16 -6.26 10.82
CA SER A 339 -5.60 -5.16 11.62
C SER A 339 -6.01 -5.24 13.09
N ASP A 340 -7.27 -5.57 13.36
CA ASP A 340 -7.82 -5.68 14.72
C ASP A 340 -8.77 -6.87 14.80
N GLN A 341 -8.54 -7.79 15.76
CA GLN A 341 -9.37 -8.98 15.95
C GLN A 341 -10.60 -8.68 16.84
N SER A 342 -11.34 -7.64 16.47
CA SER A 342 -12.52 -7.20 17.18
C SER A 342 -13.72 -6.96 16.25
N ASP A 343 -14.91 -6.85 16.82
CA ASP A 343 -16.10 -6.40 16.13
C ASP A 343 -16.02 -4.87 15.99
N PRO A 344 -16.06 -4.29 14.78
CA PRO A 344 -15.84 -2.86 14.56
C PRO A 344 -16.91 -1.97 15.24
N PHE A 345 -18.06 -2.52 15.63
CA PHE A 345 -19.16 -1.74 16.21
C PHE A 345 -19.19 -1.75 17.75
N ASN A 346 -18.66 -2.80 18.38
CA ASN A 346 -18.70 -2.94 19.85
C ASN A 346 -17.39 -3.40 20.49
N ARG A 347 -16.34 -3.62 19.68
CA ARG A 347 -14.99 -4.03 20.10
C ARG A 347 -14.93 -5.37 20.85
N SER A 348 -15.95 -6.22 20.72
CA SER A 348 -15.89 -7.59 21.24
C SER A 348 -14.90 -8.43 20.43
N PRO A 349 -14.17 -9.38 21.01
CA PRO A 349 -13.28 -10.26 20.26
C PRO A 349 -14.02 -10.97 19.12
N LEU A 350 -13.43 -10.97 17.92
CA LEU A 350 -14.04 -11.54 16.73
C LEU A 350 -12.99 -12.24 15.87
N SER A 351 -13.38 -13.37 15.28
CA SER A 351 -12.58 -14.12 14.31
C SER A 351 -13.42 -14.52 13.11
N MET A 352 -12.76 -14.79 11.98
CA MET A 352 -13.43 -14.96 10.69
C MET A 352 -14.34 -16.20 10.64
N ASP A 353 -14.04 -17.26 11.38
CA ASP A 353 -14.87 -18.47 11.48
C ASP A 353 -16.19 -18.24 12.25
N GLN A 354 -16.28 -17.16 13.03
CA GLN A 354 -17.46 -16.83 13.81
C GLN A 354 -18.52 -16.06 13.00
N VAL A 355 -18.13 -15.49 11.85
CA VAL A 355 -19.05 -14.73 10.99
C VAL A 355 -19.98 -15.68 10.25
N LYS A 356 -21.27 -15.33 10.18
CA LYS A 356 -22.28 -16.18 9.54
C LYS A 356 -22.73 -15.58 8.22
N SER A 357 -22.70 -16.34 7.13
CA SER A 357 -23.23 -15.87 5.84
C SER A 357 -24.71 -15.49 5.94
N ASN A 358 -25.07 -14.31 5.46
CA ASN A 358 -26.45 -13.87 5.36
C ASN A 358 -27.02 -14.22 3.99
N THR A 359 -27.24 -15.52 3.75
CA THR A 359 -27.68 -16.03 2.44
C THR A 359 -29.00 -15.41 1.99
N GLU A 360 -29.93 -15.18 2.92
CA GLU A 360 -31.22 -14.55 2.62
C GLU A 360 -31.04 -13.12 2.10
N LEU A 361 -30.23 -12.30 2.78
CA LEU A 361 -29.97 -10.94 2.31
C LEU A 361 -29.20 -10.94 0.98
N LYS A 362 -28.26 -11.87 0.81
CA LYS A 362 -27.53 -12.03 -0.45
C LYS A 362 -28.47 -12.30 -1.62
N GLU A 363 -29.43 -13.20 -1.45
CA GLU A 363 -30.45 -13.50 -2.47
C GLU A 363 -31.34 -12.28 -2.76
N LYS A 364 -31.74 -11.53 -1.72
CA LYS A 364 -32.52 -10.28 -1.87
C LYS A 364 -31.76 -9.22 -2.67
N ILE A 365 -30.49 -8.99 -2.33
CA ILE A 365 -29.62 -8.04 -3.03
C ILE A 365 -29.46 -8.46 -4.49
N GLN A 366 -29.17 -9.74 -4.75
CA GLN A 366 -28.99 -10.25 -6.11
C GLN A 366 -30.28 -10.12 -6.95
N ALA A 367 -31.43 -10.46 -6.38
CA ALA A 367 -32.72 -10.31 -7.04
C ALA A 367 -33.01 -8.83 -7.38
N TRP A 368 -32.73 -7.91 -6.45
CA TRP A 368 -32.90 -6.48 -6.68
C TRP A 368 -31.97 -5.96 -7.77
N ILE A 369 -30.69 -6.33 -7.76
CA ILE A 369 -29.73 -5.95 -8.81
C ILE A 369 -30.21 -6.46 -10.18
N ALA A 370 -30.68 -7.71 -10.26
CA ALA A 370 -31.18 -8.28 -11.50
C ALA A 370 -32.43 -7.56 -12.01
N GLU A 371 -33.37 -7.23 -11.12
CA GLU A 371 -34.58 -6.47 -11.46
C GLU A 371 -34.23 -5.07 -11.99
N LYS A 372 -33.29 -4.38 -11.35
CA LYS A 372 -32.83 -3.05 -11.78
C LYS A 372 -32.16 -3.11 -13.15
N LYS A 373 -31.28 -4.09 -13.39
CA LYS A 373 -30.64 -4.31 -14.69
C LYS A 373 -31.67 -4.60 -15.80
N GLN A 374 -32.68 -5.42 -15.53
CA GLN A 374 -33.74 -5.73 -16.50
C GLN A 374 -34.61 -4.51 -16.86
N LYS A 375 -35.05 -3.73 -15.86
CA LYS A 375 -35.86 -2.52 -16.09
C LYS A 375 -35.15 -1.53 -17.02
N ILE A 376 -33.82 -1.49 -16.96
CA ILE A 376 -33.03 -0.52 -17.72
C ILE A 376 -32.75 -1.02 -19.12
N ALA A 377 -32.46 -2.31 -19.30
CA ALA A 377 -32.39 -2.92 -20.63
C ALA A 377 -33.71 -2.70 -21.41
N GLN A 378 -34.86 -2.83 -20.74
CA GLN A 378 -36.18 -2.58 -21.34
C GLN A 378 -36.41 -1.10 -21.71
N ASN A 379 -35.98 -0.17 -20.86
CA ASN A 379 -36.10 1.27 -21.11
C ASN A 379 -35.17 1.74 -22.25
N GLN A 380 -33.99 1.14 -22.40
CA GLN A 380 -33.07 1.44 -23.51
C GLN A 380 -33.64 0.94 -24.85
N THR A 381 -34.22 -0.26 -24.90
CA THR A 381 -34.88 -0.79 -26.12
C THR A 381 -36.20 -0.11 -26.50
N SER A 382 -36.78 0.72 -25.62
CA SER A 382 -38.03 1.44 -25.90
C SER A 382 -37.81 2.88 -26.37
N ASN A 383 -36.57 3.38 -26.29
CA ASN A 383 -36.17 4.73 -26.70
C ASN A 383 -35.34 4.76 -28.01
N ASP A 384 -35.01 3.58 -28.56
CA ASP A 384 -34.54 3.38 -29.94
C ASP A 384 -35.73 2.95 -30.81
#